data_AF-A0A4W5MJ31-F1
#
_entry.id   AF-A0A4W5MJ31-F1
#
_cell.length_a   1.000
_cell.length_b   1.000
_cell.length_c   1.000
_cell.angle_alpha   90.00
_cell.angle_beta   90.00
_cell.angle_gamma   90.00
#
_symmetry.space_group_name_H-M   'P 1'
#
loop_
_entity.id
_entity.type
_entity.pdbx_description
1 polymer ?
#
loop_
_entity_poly.entity_id
_entity_poly.type
_entity_poly.pdbx_seq_one_letter_code
_entity_poly.pdbx_strand_id
1 'polypeptide(L)'
;MFVSSLQLDEGTSPEPEGSFVDYQTTMVKYSKAIAVTAQEMMTKSVTCPEELGCLASQVTTDYSQLALQGRLAAHTAEPEEIGFQIKTGVQELGHGCIFLVQKAGALQITPSDSYTKRELIECARTVTEKVLDCRRGLPSQ
;
A
#
# COMPACT_ATOMS: atom_id res chain seq x y z
N MET A 1 -11.06 -17.64 -21.26
CA MET A 1 -10.24 -16.57 -21.86
C MET A 1 -8.95 -16.47 -21.08
N PHE A 2 -7.86 -16.86 -21.74
CA PHE A 2 -6.45 -16.51 -21.52
C PHE A 2 -5.94 -16.34 -20.08
N VAL A 3 -5.55 -17.48 -19.48
CA VAL A 3 -4.30 -17.52 -18.72
C VAL A 3 -3.17 -17.62 -19.74
N SER A 4 -2.42 -16.54 -19.93
CA SER A 4 -1.24 -16.55 -20.79
C SER A 4 -0.15 -15.70 -20.17
N SER A 5 0.98 -16.37 -19.97
CA SER A 5 2.32 -15.80 -19.86
C SER A 5 2.70 -15.23 -18.49
N LEU A 6 3.10 -16.15 -17.60
CA LEU A 6 4.34 -15.94 -16.85
C LEU A 6 5.45 -15.64 -17.87
N GLN A 7 5.74 -14.36 -18.12
CA GLN A 7 7.08 -13.95 -18.49
C GLN A 7 7.83 -13.67 -17.19
N LEU A 8 8.68 -14.63 -16.84
CA LEU A 8 9.89 -14.35 -16.06
C LEU A 8 10.71 -13.35 -16.88
N ASP A 9 10.64 -12.08 -16.49
CA ASP A 9 11.61 -11.09 -16.92
C ASP A 9 12.81 -11.20 -15.97
N GLU A 10 13.78 -12.01 -16.38
CA GLU A 10 15.14 -12.00 -15.85
C GLU A 10 15.87 -10.85 -16.55
N GLY A 11 15.93 -9.68 -15.90
CA GLY A 11 16.56 -8.50 -16.48
C GLY A 11 16.89 -7.47 -15.41
N THR A 12 18.13 -7.52 -14.90
CA THR A 12 18.77 -6.56 -13.99
C THR A 12 18.00 -6.35 -12.68
N SER A 13 18.51 -6.91 -11.57
CA SER A 13 18.10 -6.46 -10.22
C SER A 13 18.08 -4.93 -10.24
N PRO A 14 16.96 -4.25 -9.95
CA PRO A 14 16.84 -2.83 -10.16
C PRO A 14 17.95 -2.16 -9.35
N GLU A 15 19.01 -1.76 -10.05
CA GLU A 15 20.11 -1.07 -9.42
C GLU A 15 19.53 0.25 -8.90
N PRO A 16 19.95 0.71 -7.72
CA PRO A 16 19.48 1.98 -7.24
C PRO A 16 20.00 3.11 -8.16
N GLU A 17 19.26 3.45 -9.21
CA GLU A 17 19.57 4.57 -10.12
C GLU A 17 19.39 5.96 -9.44
N GLY A 18 18.76 6.01 -8.28
CA GLY A 18 18.43 7.23 -7.53
C GLY A 18 19.04 7.26 -6.13
N SER A 19 18.97 8.43 -5.48
CA SER A 19 19.40 8.57 -4.09
C SER A 19 18.36 8.00 -3.13
N PHE A 20 18.77 7.64 -1.91
CA PHE A 20 17.86 7.29 -0.82
C PHE A 20 16.73 8.32 -0.66
N VAL A 21 17.03 9.61 -0.86
CA VAL A 21 16.06 10.72 -0.77
C VAL A 21 15.03 10.69 -1.90
N ASP A 22 15.40 10.27 -3.11
CA ASP A 22 14.47 10.09 -4.23
C ASP A 22 13.51 8.94 -3.96
N TYR A 23 14.05 7.81 -3.49
CA TYR A 23 13.24 6.66 -3.09
C TYR A 23 12.31 7.02 -1.93
N GLN A 24 12.84 7.70 -0.91
CA GLN A 24 12.07 8.20 0.22
C GLN A 24 10.93 9.12 -0.24
N THR A 25 11.20 10.08 -1.11
CA THR A 25 10.18 11.01 -1.64
C THR A 25 9.08 10.25 -2.38
N THR A 26 9.48 9.30 -3.22
CA THR A 26 8.57 8.46 -3.99
C THR A 26 7.75 7.56 -3.08
N MET A 27 8.36 6.98 -2.06
CA MET A 27 7.67 6.21 -1.03
C MET A 27 6.64 7.04 -0.29
N VAL A 28 6.98 8.27 0.11
CA VAL A 28 6.06 9.18 0.79
C VAL A 28 4.88 9.55 -0.11
N LYS A 29 5.13 9.74 -1.42
CA LYS A 29 4.09 10.00 -2.41
C LYS A 29 3.08 8.86 -2.47
N TYR A 30 3.53 7.61 -2.68
CA TYR A 30 2.65 6.45 -2.75
C TYR A 30 1.99 6.14 -1.40
N SER A 31 2.71 6.26 -0.29
CA SER A 31 2.14 6.10 1.06
C SER A 31 0.96 7.05 1.28
N LYS A 32 1.13 8.34 0.92
CA LYS A 32 0.04 9.32 1.01
C LYS A 32 -1.13 8.96 0.08
N ALA A 33 -0.85 8.50 -1.14
CA ALA A 33 -1.89 8.06 -2.06
C ALA A 33 -2.73 6.93 -1.44
N ILE A 34 -2.06 5.89 -0.90
CA ILE A 34 -2.72 4.77 -0.20
C ILE A 34 -3.59 5.27 0.96
N ALA A 35 -3.07 6.17 1.80
CA ALA A 35 -3.84 6.73 2.90
C ALA A 35 -5.09 7.50 2.43
N VAL A 36 -4.96 8.31 1.37
CA VAL A 36 -6.09 9.03 0.77
C VAL A 36 -7.11 8.05 0.21
N THR A 37 -6.67 7.04 -0.53
CA THR A 37 -7.56 6.02 -1.09
C THR A 37 -8.24 5.20 0.01
N ALA A 38 -7.53 4.81 1.06
CA ALA A 38 -8.09 4.13 2.22
C ALA A 38 -9.16 4.99 2.92
N GLN A 39 -8.88 6.28 3.11
CA GLN A 39 -9.83 7.24 3.68
C GLN A 39 -11.06 7.41 2.80
N GLU A 40 -10.88 7.42 1.49
CA GLU A 40 -11.97 7.47 0.52
C GLU A 40 -12.80 6.19 0.56
N MET A 41 -12.17 5.02 0.69
CA MET A 41 -12.86 3.74 0.87
C MET A 41 -13.72 3.71 2.14
N MET A 42 -13.26 4.30 3.25
CA MET A 42 -14.11 4.45 4.45
C MET A 42 -15.40 5.18 4.12
N THR A 43 -15.29 6.30 3.41
CA THR A 43 -16.42 7.18 3.08
C THR A 43 -17.36 6.50 2.10
N LYS A 44 -16.79 5.94 1.02
CA LYS A 44 -17.52 5.25 -0.05
C LYS A 44 -18.15 3.94 0.40
N SER A 45 -17.59 3.26 1.42
CA SER A 45 -18.23 2.06 1.98
C SER A 45 -19.62 2.31 2.55
N VAL A 46 -19.91 3.55 2.97
CA VAL A 46 -21.21 3.95 3.49
C VAL A 46 -22.09 4.55 2.39
N THR A 47 -21.52 5.39 1.51
CA THR A 47 -22.28 6.13 0.49
C THR A 47 -22.40 5.39 -0.84
N CYS A 48 -21.30 4.87 -1.39
CA CYS A 48 -21.19 4.27 -2.73
C CYS A 48 -20.27 3.03 -2.73
N PRO A 49 -20.74 1.86 -2.26
CA PRO A 49 -19.91 0.66 -2.14
C PRO A 49 -19.46 0.08 -3.49
N GLU A 50 -20.11 0.45 -4.60
CA GLU A 50 -19.72 0.07 -5.97
C GLU A 50 -18.36 0.65 -6.40
N GLU A 51 -17.99 1.82 -5.88
CA GLU A 51 -16.70 2.47 -6.20
C GLU A 51 -15.53 1.84 -5.45
N LEU A 52 -15.81 1.04 -4.41
CA LEU A 52 -14.77 0.37 -3.62
C LEU A 52 -13.91 -0.57 -4.45
N GLY A 53 -14.42 -1.15 -5.54
CA GLY A 53 -13.63 -2.00 -6.43
C GLY A 53 -12.50 -1.25 -7.11
N CYS A 54 -12.80 -0.07 -7.64
CA CYS A 54 -11.81 0.80 -8.26
C CYS A 54 -10.77 1.26 -7.23
N LEU A 55 -11.22 1.68 -6.04
CA LEU A 55 -10.34 2.14 -4.97
C LEU A 55 -9.44 1.01 -4.44
N ALA A 56 -9.96 -0.22 -4.32
CA ALA A 56 -9.20 -1.39 -3.93
C ALA A 56 -8.08 -1.70 -4.94
N SER A 57 -8.39 -1.60 -6.24
CA SER A 57 -7.38 -1.73 -7.30
C SER A 57 -6.33 -0.63 -7.22
N GLN A 58 -6.75 0.61 -6.92
CA GLN A 58 -5.86 1.76 -6.75
C GLN A 58 -4.89 1.56 -5.59
N VAL A 59 -5.38 1.19 -4.39
CA VAL A 59 -4.55 0.85 -3.22
C VAL A 59 -3.53 -0.24 -3.57
N THR A 60 -3.94 -1.28 -4.27
CA THR A 60 -3.06 -2.39 -4.63
C THR A 60 -1.93 -1.94 -5.57
N THR A 61 -2.26 -1.06 -6.51
CA THR A 61 -1.29 -0.49 -7.47
C THR A 61 -0.31 0.43 -6.76
N ASP A 62 -0.81 1.35 -5.94
CA ASP A 62 0.03 2.28 -5.17
C ASP A 62 0.92 1.55 -4.18
N TYR A 63 0.40 0.52 -3.50
CA TYR A 63 1.17 -0.34 -2.61
C TYR A 63 2.26 -1.12 -3.36
N SER A 64 1.98 -1.63 -4.56
CA SER A 64 2.98 -2.34 -5.35
C SER A 64 4.15 -1.43 -5.72
N GLN A 65 3.86 -0.18 -6.09
CA GLN A 65 4.88 0.84 -6.34
C GLN A 65 5.64 1.18 -5.06
N LEU A 66 4.93 1.42 -3.95
CA LEU A 66 5.54 1.65 -2.65
C LEU A 66 6.50 0.52 -2.26
N ALA A 67 6.08 -0.74 -2.42
CA ALA A 67 6.86 -1.89 -2.02
C ALA A 67 8.14 -2.04 -2.85
N LEU A 68 8.09 -1.72 -4.15
CA LEU A 68 9.29 -1.64 -4.98
C LEU A 68 10.24 -0.55 -4.48
N GLN A 69 9.72 0.66 -4.27
CA GLN A 69 10.52 1.80 -3.81
C GLN A 69 11.09 1.56 -2.41
N GLY A 70 10.34 0.91 -1.52
CA GLY A 70 10.78 0.51 -0.20
C GLY A 70 11.93 -0.49 -0.21
N ARG A 71 11.96 -1.41 -1.18
CA ARG A 71 13.12 -2.29 -1.36
C ARG A 71 14.36 -1.52 -1.82
N LEU A 72 14.20 -0.61 -2.77
CA LEU A 72 15.30 0.22 -3.28
C LEU A 72 15.83 1.18 -2.21
N ALA A 73 14.93 1.85 -1.48
CA ALA A 73 15.25 2.68 -0.34
C ALA A 73 15.97 1.87 0.74
N ALA A 74 15.49 0.66 1.07
CA ALA A 74 16.12 -0.18 2.07
C ALA A 74 17.52 -0.67 1.65
N HIS A 75 17.76 -0.84 0.36
CA HIS A 75 19.06 -1.24 -0.16
C HIS A 75 20.09 -0.09 -0.15
N THR A 76 19.61 1.15 -0.31
CA THR A 76 20.43 2.37 -0.25
C THR A 76 20.51 2.99 1.15
N ALA A 77 19.64 2.56 2.07
CA ALA A 77 19.58 3.07 3.42
C ALA A 77 20.77 2.57 4.23
N GLU A 78 21.57 3.50 4.76
CA GLU A 78 22.58 3.23 5.76
C GLU A 78 22.32 4.08 7.02
N PRO A 79 22.36 3.48 8.22
CA PRO A 79 22.71 2.09 8.54
C PRO A 79 21.61 1.06 8.20
N GLU A 80 21.96 -0.24 8.15
CA GLU A 80 21.07 -1.35 7.78
C GLU A 80 19.76 -1.40 8.59
N GLU A 81 19.78 -0.92 9.85
CA GLU A 81 18.59 -0.78 10.68
C GLU A 81 17.48 0.05 10.01
N ILE A 82 17.85 1.12 9.29
CA ILE A 82 16.91 1.94 8.54
C ILE A 82 16.26 1.12 7.43
N GLY A 83 17.05 0.35 6.68
CA GLY A 83 16.53 -0.53 5.64
C GLY A 83 15.59 -1.60 6.20
N PHE A 84 15.89 -2.16 7.37
CA PHE A 84 15.02 -3.09 8.07
C PHE A 84 13.70 -2.44 8.51
N GLN A 85 13.74 -1.22 9.07
CA GLN A 85 12.55 -0.47 9.46
C GLN A 85 11.66 -0.16 8.25
N ILE A 86 12.24 0.24 7.13
CA ILE A 86 11.52 0.49 5.88
C ILE A 86 10.80 -0.77 5.39
N LYS A 87 11.52 -1.89 5.30
CA LYS A 87 10.94 -3.17 4.86
C LYS A 87 9.79 -3.60 5.77
N THR A 88 9.98 -3.47 7.08
CA THR A 88 8.96 -3.82 8.08
C THR A 88 7.72 -2.94 7.93
N GLY A 89 7.89 -1.61 7.85
CA GLY A 89 6.78 -0.68 7.68
C GLY A 89 5.98 -0.94 6.39
N VAL A 90 6.67 -1.24 5.28
CA VAL A 90 6.04 -1.64 4.02
C VAL A 90 5.28 -2.95 4.17
N GLN A 91 5.85 -3.98 4.80
CA GLN A 91 5.17 -5.26 5.00
C GLN A 91 3.90 -5.12 5.85
N GLU A 92 3.97 -4.38 6.97
CA GLU A 92 2.81 -4.12 7.82
C GLU A 92 1.71 -3.39 7.06
N LEU A 93 2.09 -2.37 6.28
CA LEU A 93 1.16 -1.64 5.45
C LEU A 93 0.51 -2.54 4.39
N GLY A 94 1.29 -3.45 3.80
CA GLY A 94 0.79 -4.44 2.84
C GLY A 94 -0.27 -5.35 3.42
N HIS A 95 -0.06 -5.85 4.65
CA HIS A 95 -1.07 -6.63 5.34
C HIS A 95 -2.38 -5.85 5.51
N GLY A 96 -2.30 -4.58 5.93
CA GLY A 96 -3.47 -3.71 6.03
C GLY A 96 -4.16 -3.50 4.68
N CYS A 97 -3.40 -3.28 3.61
CA CYS A 97 -3.93 -3.10 2.26
C CYS A 97 -4.67 -4.34 1.74
N ILE A 98 -4.10 -5.54 1.95
CA ILE A 98 -4.72 -6.81 1.56
C ILE A 98 -6.07 -6.97 2.26
N PHE A 99 -6.12 -6.76 3.59
CA PHE A 99 -7.36 -6.83 4.35
C PHE A 99 -8.40 -5.83 3.82
N LEU A 100 -8.00 -4.60 3.59
CA LEU A 100 -8.85 -3.53 3.10
C LEU A 100 -9.46 -3.87 1.72
N VAL A 101 -8.66 -4.39 0.79
CA VAL A 101 -9.11 -4.87 -0.53
C VAL A 101 -10.08 -6.05 -0.41
N GLN A 102 -9.79 -7.01 0.47
CA GLN A 102 -10.68 -8.15 0.72
C GLN A 102 -12.04 -7.72 1.27
N LYS A 103 -12.05 -6.82 2.26
CA LYS A 103 -13.30 -6.28 2.83
C LYS A 103 -14.08 -5.49 1.78
N ALA A 104 -13.40 -4.69 0.96
CA ALA A 104 -14.00 -3.95 -0.15
C ALA A 104 -14.62 -4.88 -1.20
N GLY A 105 -13.96 -5.98 -1.54
CA GLY A 105 -14.51 -7.02 -2.42
C GLY A 105 -15.76 -7.67 -1.81
N ALA A 106 -15.70 -8.06 -0.54
CA ALA A 106 -16.85 -8.62 0.17
C ALA A 106 -18.03 -7.64 0.24
N LEU A 107 -17.77 -6.35 0.47
CA LEU A 107 -18.80 -5.31 0.53
C LEU A 107 -19.48 -5.05 -0.81
N GLN A 108 -18.75 -5.20 -1.92
CA GLN A 108 -19.34 -5.10 -3.26
C GLN A 108 -20.31 -6.25 -3.55
N ILE A 109 -20.01 -7.45 -3.04
CA ILE A 109 -20.88 -8.62 -3.17
C ILE A 109 -22.08 -8.51 -2.22
N THR A 110 -21.87 -7.98 -1.00
CA THR A 110 -22.91 -7.85 0.03
C THR A 110 -22.90 -6.46 0.66
N PRO A 111 -23.44 -5.44 -0.03
CA PRO A 111 -23.41 -4.05 0.44
C PRO A 111 -24.33 -3.77 1.64
N SER A 112 -25.21 -4.72 1.98
CA SER A 112 -26.06 -4.67 3.18
C SER A 112 -25.33 -5.13 4.45
N ASP A 113 -24.14 -5.74 4.33
CA ASP A 113 -23.44 -6.30 5.48
C ASP A 113 -22.76 -5.20 6.32
N SER A 114 -23.45 -4.81 7.40
CA SER A 114 -23.00 -3.75 8.31
C SER A 114 -21.77 -4.15 9.14
N TYR A 115 -21.43 -5.44 9.19
CA TYR A 115 -20.22 -5.92 9.85
C TYR A 115 -18.99 -5.64 8.97
N THR A 116 -19.00 -6.07 7.71
CA THR A 116 -17.92 -5.83 6.75
C THR A 116 -17.68 -4.34 6.52
N LYS A 117 -18.72 -3.49 6.58
CA LYS A 117 -18.55 -2.02 6.54
C LYS A 117 -17.66 -1.53 7.68
N ARG A 118 -17.98 -1.94 8.92
CA ARG A 118 -17.22 -1.53 10.11
C ARG A 118 -15.78 -2.03 10.04
N GLU A 119 -15.59 -3.29 9.64
CA GLU A 119 -14.27 -3.88 9.47
C GLU A 119 -13.43 -3.14 8.42
N LEU A 120 -14.03 -2.75 7.29
CA LEU A 120 -13.35 -1.97 6.26
C LEU A 120 -12.91 -0.61 6.81
N ILE A 121 -13.78 0.05 7.57
CA ILE A 121 -13.48 1.35 8.19
C ILE A 121 -12.29 1.24 9.15
N GLU A 122 -12.26 0.21 9.97
CA GLU A 122 -11.15 -0.04 10.89
C GLU A 122 -9.86 -0.38 10.12
N CYS A 123 -9.93 -1.22 9.09
CA CYS A 123 -8.77 -1.54 8.23
C CYS A 123 -8.18 -0.28 7.59
N ALA A 124 -9.02 0.63 7.10
CA ALA A 124 -8.57 1.85 6.46
C ALA A 124 -7.90 2.83 7.43
N ARG A 125 -8.39 2.89 8.68
CA ARG A 125 -7.73 3.62 9.76
C ARG A 125 -6.36 3.04 10.07
N THR A 126 -6.27 1.72 10.25
CA THR A 126 -5.00 1.03 10.49
C THR A 126 -4.01 1.28 9.35
N VAL A 127 -4.44 1.17 8.09
CA VAL A 127 -3.60 1.47 6.90
C VAL A 127 -3.08 2.91 6.95
N THR A 128 -3.93 3.87 7.30
CA THR A 128 -3.55 5.28 7.42
C THR A 128 -2.51 5.50 8.53
N GLU A 129 -2.68 4.86 9.69
CA GLU A 129 -1.71 4.91 10.78
C GLU A 129 -0.38 4.26 10.38
N LYS A 130 -0.42 3.10 9.72
CA LYS A 130 0.77 2.40 9.20
C LYS A 130 1.52 3.21 8.15
N VAL A 131 0.81 3.96 7.29
CA VAL A 131 1.44 4.93 6.36
C VAL A 131 2.24 5.99 7.13
N LEU A 132 1.70 6.50 8.22
CA LEU A 132 2.36 7.51 9.04
C LEU A 132 3.59 6.92 9.76
N ASP A 133 3.48 5.70 10.28
CA ASP A 133 4.62 4.97 10.87
C ASP A 133 5.71 4.69 9.84
N CYS A 134 5.32 4.21 8.66
CA CYS A 134 6.25 3.94 7.55
C CYS A 134 6.99 5.22 7.12
N ARG A 135 6.34 6.39 7.23
CA ARG A 135 6.96 7.69 6.98
C ARG A 135 7.84 8.17 8.14
N ARG A 136 7.49 7.86 9.40
CA ARG A 136 8.30 8.21 10.58
C ARG A 136 9.60 7.41 10.65
N GLY A 137 9.60 6.18 10.16
CA GLY A 137 10.80 5.34 10.06
C GLY A 137 11.80 5.80 8.99
N LEU A 138 11.45 6.77 8.14
CA LEU A 138 12.36 7.33 7.14
C LEU A 138 13.19 8.45 7.78
N PRO A 139 14.52 8.28 7.97
CA PRO A 139 15.35 9.31 8.56
C PRO A 139 15.32 10.58 7.69
N SER A 140 15.09 11.73 8.33
CA SER A 140 15.28 13.03 7.71
C SER A 140 16.79 13.29 7.69
N GLN A 141 17.46 12.99 6.57
CA GLN A 141 18.84 13.45 6.36
C GLN A 141 18.84 14.94 6.00
#